data_AF-A0A5B7HTE0-F1
#
_entry.id   AF-A0A5B7HTE0-F1
#
_cell.length_a   1.000
_cell.length_b   1.000
_cell.length_c   1.000
_cell.angle_alpha   90.00
_cell.angle_beta   90.00
_cell.angle_gamma   90.00
#
_symmetry.space_group_name_H-M   'P 1'
#
loop_
_entity.id
_entity.type
_entity.pdbx_description
1 polymer ?
#
loop_
_entity_poly.entity_id
_entity_poly.type
_entity_poly.pdbx_seq_one_letter_code
_entity_poly.pdbx_strand_id
1 'polypeptide(L)'
;MLGKLKSLGMLADKLNGMHLIFILPKLMYASPAWSSSLSSTQQQQLDNMQKEASRVILSPAYTNYNDALTILSLLKLSARH
;
A
#
# COMPACT_ATOMS: atom_id res chain seq x y z
N MET A 1 -4.02 3.77 -10.71
CA MET A 1 -5.19 4.51 -10.19
C MET A 1 -4.76 5.65 -9.28
N LEU A 2 -4.06 5.39 -8.16
CA LEU A 2 -3.60 6.42 -7.21
C LEU A 2 -2.79 7.55 -7.86
N GLY A 3 -1.88 7.25 -8.80
CA GLY A 3 -1.09 8.29 -9.49
C GLY A 3 -1.96 9.28 -10.29
N LYS A 4 -3.03 8.80 -10.93
CA LYS A 4 -3.99 9.65 -11.65
C LYS A 4 -4.85 10.49 -10.70
N LEU A 5 -5.24 9.93 -9.55
CA LEU A 5 -6.00 10.66 -8.53
C LEU A 5 -5.17 11.76 -7.88
N LYS A 6 -3.88 11.50 -7.69
CA LYS A 6 -2.92 12.50 -7.21
C LYS A 6 -2.68 13.61 -8.23
N SER A 7 -2.53 13.30 -9.51
CA SER A 7 -2.40 14.34 -10.56
C SER A 7 -3.64 15.23 -10.68
N LEU A 8 -4.80 14.77 -10.18
CA LEU A 8 -6.03 15.54 -10.06
C LEU A 8 -6.06 16.46 -8.81
N GLY A 9 -4.96 16.61 -8.09
CA GLY A 9 -4.83 17.51 -6.94
C GLY A 9 -5.45 16.96 -5.64
N MET A 10 -5.68 15.65 -5.56
CA MET A 10 -6.29 15.04 -4.38
C MET A 10 -5.32 15.05 -3.19
N LEU A 11 -5.79 15.49 -2.02
CA LEU A 11 -5.03 15.52 -0.77
C LEU A 11 -4.59 14.11 -0.33
N ALA A 12 -3.40 14.04 0.29
CA ALA A 12 -2.79 12.78 0.74
C ALA A 12 -3.71 11.98 1.68
N ASP A 13 -4.46 12.66 2.56
CA ASP A 13 -5.41 12.00 3.47
C ASP A 13 -6.56 11.31 2.74
N LYS A 14 -7.10 11.94 1.69
CA LYS A 14 -8.13 11.33 0.84
C LYS A 14 -7.58 10.14 0.05
N LEU A 15 -6.35 10.24 -0.45
CA LEU A 15 -5.68 9.13 -1.13
C LEU A 15 -5.40 7.97 -0.18
N ASN A 16 -5.02 8.24 1.08
CA ASN A 16 -4.84 7.23 2.11
C ASN A 16 -6.17 6.54 2.45
N GLY A 17 -7.25 7.31 2.63
CA GLY A 17 -8.59 6.76 2.85
C GLY A 17 -9.05 5.84 1.71
N MET A 18 -8.83 6.22 0.46
CA MET A 18 -9.14 5.35 -0.69
C MET A 18 -8.24 4.11 -0.74
N HIS A 19 -6.97 4.24 -0.35
CA HIS A 19 -6.07 3.10 -0.26
C HIS A 19 -6.56 2.10 0.79
N LEU A 20 -6.92 2.56 1.98
CA LEU A 20 -7.42 1.74 3.09
C LEU A 20 -8.78 1.10 2.83
N ILE A 21 -9.73 1.84 2.25
CA ILE A 21 -11.13 1.40 2.12
C ILE A 21 -11.38 0.62 0.83
N PHE A 22 -10.65 0.91 -0.25
CA PHE A 22 -10.96 0.37 -1.57
C PHE A 22 -9.86 -0.51 -2.15
N ILE A 23 -8.59 -0.10 -2.02
CA ILE A 23 -7.47 -0.81 -2.64
C ILE A 23 -7.03 -1.96 -1.75
N LEU A 24 -6.84 -1.72 -0.45
CA LEU A 24 -6.38 -2.71 0.51
C LEU A 24 -7.35 -3.90 0.61
N PRO A 25 -8.68 -3.72 0.77
CA PRO A 25 -9.60 -4.87 0.89
C PRO A 25 -9.70 -5.65 -0.42
N LYS A 26 -9.58 -4.99 -1.58
CA LYS A 26 -9.50 -5.69 -2.87
C LYS A 26 -8.20 -6.46 -3.03
N LEU A 27 -7.07 -5.91 -2.57
CA LEU A 27 -5.79 -6.61 -2.56
C LEU A 27 -5.84 -7.84 -1.64
N MET A 28 -6.54 -7.71 -0.50
CA MET A 28 -6.80 -8.79 0.44
C MET A 28 -7.66 -9.90 -0.17
N TYR A 29 -8.76 -9.54 -0.83
CA TYR A 29 -9.73 -10.52 -1.33
C TYR A 29 -9.37 -11.12 -2.69
N ALA A 30 -8.71 -10.37 -3.57
CA ALA A 30 -8.40 -10.82 -4.93
C ALA A 30 -7.12 -11.65 -5.02
N SER A 31 -6.31 -11.67 -3.95
CA SER A 31 -5.04 -12.37 -3.97
C SER A 31 -5.13 -13.71 -3.23
N PRO A 32 -4.73 -14.84 -3.84
CA PRO A 32 -4.43 -16.08 -3.10
C PRO A 32 -3.38 -15.86 -1.98
N ALA A 33 -2.73 -14.70 -1.99
CA ALA A 33 -1.70 -14.23 -1.10
C ALA A 33 -2.10 -14.03 0.37
N TRP A 34 -3.21 -14.58 0.81
CA TRP A 34 -3.62 -14.59 2.22
C TRP A 34 -3.76 -16.02 2.75
N SER A 35 -3.37 -17.03 1.95
CA SER A 35 -3.12 -18.37 2.42
C SER A 35 -1.66 -18.52 2.87
N SER A 36 -1.42 -19.42 3.84
CA SER A 36 -0.09 -19.81 4.31
C SER A 36 0.82 -20.42 3.24
N SER A 37 0.34 -20.58 2.00
CA SER A 37 1.09 -21.13 0.86
C SER A 37 1.79 -20.05 0.03
N LEU A 38 1.85 -18.81 0.52
CA LEU A 38 2.57 -17.74 -0.13
C LEU A 38 4.07 -18.04 -0.27
N SER A 39 4.58 -18.01 -1.50
CA SER A 39 6.03 -17.97 -1.72
C SER A 39 6.61 -16.63 -1.25
N SER A 40 7.89 -16.65 -0.85
CA SER A 40 8.65 -15.44 -0.50
C SER A 40 8.61 -14.39 -1.62
N THR A 41 8.67 -14.84 -2.88
CA THR A 41 8.57 -13.97 -4.06
C THR A 41 7.25 -13.21 -4.12
N GLN A 42 6.13 -13.87 -3.84
CA GLN A 42 4.80 -13.25 -3.85
C GLN A 42 4.62 -12.29 -2.67
N GLN A 43 5.14 -12.62 -1.48
CA GLN A 43 5.17 -11.69 -0.34
C GLN A 43 5.95 -10.41 -0.68
N GLN A 44 7.08 -10.57 -1.36
CA GLN A 44 7.91 -9.43 -1.75
C GLN A 44 7.23 -8.57 -2.82
N GLN A 45 6.47 -9.17 -3.75
CA GLN A 45 5.67 -8.43 -4.72
C GLN A 45 4.57 -7.60 -4.05
N LEU A 46 3.90 -8.12 -3.03
CA LEU A 46 2.90 -7.37 -2.26
C LEU A 46 3.53 -6.17 -1.54
N ASP A 47 4.65 -6.38 -0.87
CA ASP A 47 5.38 -5.30 -0.20
C ASP A 47 5.83 -4.22 -1.18
N ASN A 48 6.24 -4.60 -2.39
CA ASN A 48 6.61 -3.65 -3.43
C ASN A 48 5.40 -2.85 -3.93
N MET A 49 4.23 -3.48 -4.08
CA MET A 49 2.99 -2.76 -4.42
C MET A 49 2.62 -1.73 -3.34
N GLN A 50 2.76 -2.09 -2.06
CA GLN A 50 2.50 -1.19 -0.95
C GLN A 50 3.51 -0.03 -0.91
N LYS A 51 4.80 -0.30 -1.13
CA LYS A 51 5.84 0.74 -1.24
C LYS A 51 5.52 1.75 -2.34
N GLU A 52 5.15 1.28 -3.52
CA GLU A 52 4.83 2.15 -4.64
C GLU A 52 3.55 2.96 -4.38
N ALA A 53 2.53 2.36 -3.75
CA ALA A 53 1.35 3.10 -3.31
C ALA A 53 1.72 4.21 -2.29
N SER A 54 2.52 3.89 -1.28
CA SER A 54 2.97 4.85 -0.26
C SER A 54 3.83 5.97 -0.84
N ARG A 55 4.71 5.67 -1.81
CA ARG A 55 5.49 6.67 -2.56
C ARG A 55 4.58 7.64 -3.31
N VAL A 56 3.54 7.11 -3.95
CA VAL A 56 2.56 7.95 -4.64
C VAL A 56 1.83 8.83 -3.63
N ILE A 57 1.31 8.28 -2.53
CA ILE A 57 0.51 9.01 -1.54
C ILE A 57 1.33 10.12 -0.84
N LEU A 58 2.53 9.79 -0.34
CA LEU A 58 3.35 10.72 0.44
C LEU A 58 4.19 11.65 -0.42
N SER A 59 4.54 11.23 -1.64
CA SER A 59 5.25 12.07 -2.60
C SER A 59 6.55 12.68 -2.03
N PRO A 60 6.74 14.01 -1.84
CA PRO A 60 8.01 14.50 -1.31
C PRO A 60 8.21 14.15 0.17
N ALA A 61 7.15 13.77 0.90
CA ALA A 61 7.24 13.33 2.28
C ALA A 61 7.65 11.85 2.41
N TYR A 62 7.87 11.14 1.30
CA TYR A 62 8.34 9.75 1.34
C TYR A 62 9.84 9.70 1.62
N THR A 63 10.23 9.27 2.82
CA THR A 63 11.63 9.05 3.21
C THR A 63 12.02 7.58 3.05
N ASN A 64 11.39 6.71 3.82
CA ASN A 64 11.61 5.28 3.80
C ASN A 64 10.28 4.53 3.98
N TYR A 65 10.31 3.21 3.76
CA TYR A 65 9.10 2.41 3.81
C TYR A 65 8.49 2.30 5.21
N ASN A 66 9.31 2.14 6.25
CA ASN A 66 8.82 1.97 7.62
C ASN A 66 8.22 3.28 8.17
N ASP A 67 8.83 4.43 7.86
CA ASP A 67 8.29 5.75 8.16
C ASP A 67 6.96 5.94 7.43
N ALA A 68 6.91 5.58 6.14
CA ALA A 68 5.70 5.70 5.35
C ALA A 68 4.55 4.83 5.90
N LEU A 69 4.85 3.62 6.38
CA LEU A 69 3.89 2.77 7.07
C LEU A 69 3.37 3.44 8.35
N THR A 70 4.26 4.05 9.13
CA THR A 70 3.90 4.75 10.36
C THR A 70 3.01 5.96 10.09
N ILE A 71 3.40 6.81 9.13
CA ILE A 71 2.65 8.02 8.74
C ILE A 71 1.26 7.65 8.20
N LEU A 72 1.18 6.57 7.40
CA LEU A 72 -0.08 6.12 6.83
C LEU A 72 -0.89 5.21 7.76
N SER A 73 -0.36 4.91 8.96
CA SER A 73 -0.92 3.93 9.91
C SER A 73 -1.20 2.56 9.28
N LEU A 74 -0.30 2.14 8.39
CA LEU A 74 -0.37 0.87 7.67
C LEU A 74 0.52 -0.18 8.33
N LEU A 75 0.05 -1.42 8.31
CA LEU A 75 0.88 -2.58 8.65
C LEU A 75 1.59 -3.09 7.40
N LYS A 76 2.79 -3.63 7.60
CA LYS A 76 3.55 -4.28 6.53
C LYS A 76 2.81 -5.54 6.09
N LEU A 77 2.47 -5.62 4.80
CA LEU A 77 1.72 -6.76 4.26
C LEU A 77 2.49 -8.09 4.41
N SER A 78 3.82 -8.07 4.30
CA SER A 78 4.63 -9.28 4.50
C SER A 78 4.74 -9.75 5.97
N ALA A 79 4.39 -8.91 6.95
CA ALA A 79 4.59 -9.21 8.38
C ALA A 79 3.34 -9.82 9.04
N ARG A 80 2.23 -9.93 8.31
CA ARG A 80 1.03 -10.63 8.77
C ARG A 80 1.14 -12.10 8.36
N HIS A 81 1.96 -12.86 9.08
CA HIS A 81 1.99 -14.31 9.02
C HIS A 81 2.48 -14.92 10.34
#